data_AF-A0A563EVY6-F1
#
_entry.id   AF-A0A563EVY6-F1
#
_cell.length_a   1.000
_cell.length_b   1.000
_cell.length_c   1.000
_cell.angle_alpha   90.00
_cell.angle_beta   90.00
_cell.angle_gamma   90.00
#
_symmetry.space_group_name_H-M   'P 1'
#
loop_
_entity.id
_entity.type
_entity.pdbx_description
1 polymer ?
#
loop_
_entity_poly.entity_id
_entity_poly.type
_entity_poly.pdbx_seq_one_letter_code
_entity_poly.pdbx_strand_id
1 'polypeptide(L)'
;MLTTIALLTALALPVPAPAGCGTHVNDRDAKIPDAGPPVVAEIVVSGCPGNAPADLKVAVLVRHEFRGDLRIDLVGPSGREFRLKNTNSLDGKDDVNETFTVNASGETGNGKWALKVQDRAEADVGHFDRWSLNLG
;
A
#
# COMPACT_ATOMS: atom_id res chain seq x y z
N MET A 1 -41.54 -38.91 32.73
CA MET A 1 -41.29 -37.52 32.28
C MET A 1 -40.08 -37.58 31.36
N LEU A 2 -40.27 -37.42 30.05
CA LEU A 2 -39.15 -37.36 29.10
C LEU A 2 -38.75 -35.89 28.94
N THR A 3 -37.51 -35.57 29.26
CA THR A 3 -36.94 -34.23 29.08
C THR A 3 -36.29 -34.17 27.70
N THR A 4 -36.96 -33.52 26.76
CA THR A 4 -36.42 -33.22 25.44
C THR A 4 -35.35 -32.14 25.55
N ILE A 5 -34.11 -32.47 25.20
CA ILE A 5 -33.01 -31.50 25.05
C ILE A 5 -33.13 -30.87 23.66
N ALA A 6 -33.48 -29.59 23.60
CA ALA A 6 -33.42 -28.82 22.37
C ALA A 6 -31.96 -28.46 22.08
N LEU A 7 -31.43 -28.94 20.95
CA LEU A 7 -30.12 -28.53 20.44
C LEU A 7 -30.27 -27.10 19.88
N LEU A 8 -29.71 -26.11 20.57
CA LEU A 8 -29.65 -24.73 20.09
C LEU A 8 -28.61 -24.64 18.97
N THR A 9 -29.05 -24.55 17.72
CA THR A 9 -28.19 -24.15 16.60
C THR A 9 -27.88 -22.66 16.76
N ALA A 10 -26.67 -22.32 17.21
CA ALA A 10 -26.24 -20.93 17.28
C ALA A 10 -26.10 -20.35 15.87
N LEU A 11 -26.91 -19.35 15.54
CA LEU A 11 -26.70 -18.48 14.38
C LEU A 11 -25.42 -17.67 14.65
N ALA A 12 -24.34 -17.94 13.93
CA ALA A 12 -23.17 -17.07 13.94
C ALA A 12 -23.55 -15.73 13.28
N LEU A 13 -23.63 -14.66 14.06
CA LEU A 13 -23.75 -13.31 13.52
C LEU A 13 -22.51 -13.03 12.64
N PRO A 14 -22.65 -12.29 11.51
CA PRO A 14 -21.49 -11.87 10.75
C PRO A 14 -20.60 -11.03 11.67
N VAL A 15 -19.41 -11.56 12.00
CA VAL A 15 -18.41 -10.82 12.77
C VAL A 15 -18.10 -9.55 11.98
N PRO A 16 -18.31 -8.35 12.53
CA PRO A 16 -17.96 -7.13 11.83
C PRO A 16 -16.49 -7.21 11.42
N ALA A 17 -16.20 -6.93 10.15
CA ALA A 17 -14.84 -6.90 9.65
C ALA A 17 -13.98 -6.05 10.61
N PRO A 18 -12.74 -6.47 10.93
CA PRO A 18 -11.91 -5.73 11.85
C PRO A 18 -11.76 -4.28 11.38
N ALA A 19 -12.12 -3.33 12.23
CA ALA A 19 -12.17 -1.91 11.87
C ALA A 19 -10.82 -1.35 11.37
N GLY A 20 -9.70 -2.02 11.67
CA GLY A 20 -8.35 -1.62 11.24
C GLY A 20 -7.95 -2.07 9.83
N CYS A 21 -8.73 -2.90 9.12
CA CYS A 21 -8.38 -3.36 7.78
C CYS A 21 -8.81 -2.41 6.65
N GLY A 22 -9.31 -1.21 6.94
CA GLY A 22 -9.71 -0.27 5.87
C GLY A 22 -8.55 0.38 5.11
N THR A 23 -8.85 1.52 4.48
CA THR A 23 -7.85 2.36 3.82
C THR A 23 -6.99 3.13 4.82
N HIS A 24 -5.68 3.05 4.65
CA HIS A 24 -4.70 3.84 5.39
C HIS A 24 -3.99 4.80 4.45
N VAL A 25 -3.70 6.01 4.90
CA VAL A 25 -3.16 7.10 4.08
C VAL A 25 -1.92 7.71 4.73
N ASN A 26 -0.93 8.04 3.92
CA ASN A 26 0.15 8.97 4.27
C ASN A 26 0.18 10.08 3.22
N ASP A 27 0.00 11.32 3.67
CA ASP A 27 -0.05 12.53 2.85
C ASP A 27 1.00 13.56 3.25
N ARG A 28 2.13 13.08 3.79
CA ARG A 28 3.27 13.94 4.11
C ARG A 28 4.09 14.21 2.86
N ASP A 29 3.91 15.40 2.28
CA ASP A 29 4.70 15.88 1.16
C ASP A 29 6.21 15.79 1.46
N ALA A 30 6.97 15.34 0.46
CA ALA A 30 8.43 15.29 0.54
C ALA A 30 9.07 15.49 -0.84
N LYS A 31 10.17 16.26 -0.88
CA LYS A 31 10.96 16.41 -2.09
C LYS A 31 11.61 15.09 -2.50
N ILE A 32 11.49 14.73 -3.77
CA ILE A 32 12.25 13.64 -4.38
C ILE A 32 13.52 14.26 -4.98
N PRO A 33 14.72 13.86 -4.51
CA PRO A 33 15.97 14.36 -5.06
C PRO A 33 16.27 13.73 -6.43
N ASP A 34 16.79 14.56 -7.35
CA ASP A 34 17.31 14.17 -8.66
C ASP A 34 18.39 13.08 -8.51
N ALA A 35 18.26 11.99 -9.27
CA ALA A 35 19.11 10.79 -9.23
C ALA A 35 19.51 10.30 -7.82
N GLY A 36 18.66 10.57 -6.82
CA GLY A 36 19.06 10.56 -5.42
C GLY A 36 18.62 9.33 -4.63
N PRO A 37 18.80 9.36 -3.29
CA PRO A 37 18.24 8.33 -2.41
C PRO A 37 16.71 8.33 -2.47
N PRO A 38 16.05 7.18 -2.25
CA PRO A 38 14.59 7.10 -2.24
C PRO A 38 13.99 7.91 -1.09
N VAL A 39 12.88 8.58 -1.36
CA VAL A 39 11.93 9.01 -0.32
C VAL A 39 11.24 7.76 0.22
N VAL A 40 11.20 7.62 1.55
CA VAL A 40 10.53 6.51 2.24
C VAL A 40 9.36 7.05 3.06
N ALA A 41 8.14 6.72 2.67
CA ALA A 41 6.91 7.15 3.34
C ALA A 41 6.25 5.98 4.06
N GLU A 42 6.29 5.96 5.40
CA GLU A 42 5.74 4.86 6.22
C GLU A 42 4.25 5.04 6.57
N ILE A 43 3.52 3.93 6.65
CA ILE A 43 2.20 3.79 7.27
C ILE A 43 2.29 2.69 8.32
N VAL A 44 1.84 2.96 9.55
CA VAL A 44 1.76 1.94 10.61
C VAL A 44 0.32 1.48 10.73
N VAL A 45 0.06 0.21 10.40
CA VAL A 45 -1.27 -0.40 10.50
C VAL A 45 -1.41 -1.17 11.80
N SER A 46 -2.54 -0.97 12.48
CA SER A 46 -2.94 -1.72 13.66
C SER A 46 -4.43 -2.07 13.60
N GLY A 47 -4.85 -3.11 14.32
CA GLY A 47 -6.25 -3.55 14.34
C GLY A 47 -6.73 -4.26 13.06
N CYS A 48 -5.82 -4.64 12.17
CA CYS A 48 -6.08 -5.53 11.03
C CYS A 48 -5.44 -6.91 11.26
N PRO A 49 -6.12 -7.82 11.98
CA PRO A 49 -5.63 -9.17 12.21
C PRO A 49 -5.58 -9.97 10.90
N GLY A 50 -4.63 -10.90 10.81
CA GLY A 50 -4.45 -11.76 9.63
C GLY A 50 -3.51 -11.15 8.58
N ASN A 51 -3.63 -11.68 7.36
CA ASN A 51 -2.79 -11.28 6.24
C ASN A 51 -3.44 -10.17 5.41
N ALA A 52 -2.62 -9.41 4.70
CA ALA A 52 -3.09 -8.46 3.69
C ALA A 52 -3.80 -9.17 2.52
N PRO A 53 -4.63 -8.48 1.73
CA PRO A 53 -5.34 -9.10 0.61
C PRO A 53 -4.42 -9.45 -0.57
N ALA A 54 -4.86 -10.41 -1.39
CA ALA A 54 -4.17 -10.79 -2.64
C ALA A 54 -4.36 -9.77 -3.77
N ASP A 55 -5.22 -8.78 -3.57
CA ASP A 55 -5.53 -7.69 -4.49
C ASP A 55 -5.37 -6.32 -3.82
N LEU A 56 -4.41 -6.21 -2.89
CA LEU A 56 -4.06 -4.98 -2.18
C LEU A 56 -3.93 -3.82 -3.17
N LYS A 57 -4.82 -2.83 -3.01
CA LYS A 57 -4.83 -1.59 -3.79
C LYS A 57 -3.91 -0.58 -3.14
N VAL A 58 -2.99 -0.03 -3.94
CA VAL A 58 -2.05 1.01 -3.52
C VAL A 58 -2.21 2.21 -4.43
N ALA A 59 -2.81 3.30 -3.92
CA ALA A 59 -2.93 4.54 -4.68
C ALA A 59 -1.71 5.41 -4.41
N VAL A 60 -1.10 5.95 -5.45
CA VAL A 60 0.10 6.79 -5.37
C VAL A 60 -0.12 8.08 -6.14
N LEU A 61 0.19 9.19 -5.48
CA LEU A 61 0.23 10.53 -6.03
C LEU A 61 1.63 11.12 -5.84
N VAL A 62 2.31 11.35 -6.95
CA VAL A 62 3.65 11.94 -7.03
C VAL A 62 3.64 12.95 -8.17
N ARG A 63 4.13 14.16 -7.92
CA ARG A 63 4.40 15.14 -8.95
C ARG A 63 5.82 14.98 -9.48
N HIS A 64 5.98 14.88 -10.78
CA HIS A 64 7.28 14.71 -11.44
C HIS A 64 7.20 15.14 -12.91
N GLU A 65 8.21 15.85 -13.41
CA GLU A 65 8.23 16.33 -14.79
C GLU A 65 8.33 15.17 -15.79
N PHE A 66 9.08 14.11 -15.45
CA PHE A 66 9.15 12.89 -16.25
C PHE A 66 8.91 11.66 -15.39
N ARG A 67 7.69 11.12 -15.39
CA ARG A 67 7.33 9.99 -14.51
C ARG A 67 8.04 8.68 -14.88
N GLY A 68 8.59 8.60 -16.09
CA GLY A 68 9.38 7.47 -16.57
C GLY A 68 10.66 7.24 -15.76
N ASP A 69 11.14 8.23 -15.02
CA ASP A 69 12.37 8.10 -14.23
C ASP A 69 12.13 7.52 -12.84
N LEU A 70 10.87 7.49 -12.42
CA LEU A 70 10.47 7.00 -11.12
C LEU A 70 10.48 5.47 -11.05
N ARG A 71 11.19 4.97 -10.04
CA ARG A 71 11.01 3.62 -9.50
C ARG A 71 10.18 3.72 -8.22
N ILE A 72 9.11 2.93 -8.16
CA ILE A 72 8.20 2.90 -7.00
C ILE A 72 8.06 1.46 -6.49
N ASP A 73 8.40 1.24 -5.22
CA ASP A 73 8.29 -0.04 -4.52
C ASP A 73 7.43 0.12 -3.26
N LEU A 74 6.52 -0.83 -3.03
CA LEU A 74 5.90 -1.04 -1.73
C LEU A 74 6.77 -2.00 -0.91
N VAL A 75 6.93 -1.74 0.38
CA VAL A 75 7.60 -2.63 1.33
C VAL A 75 6.59 -3.08 2.38
N GLY A 76 6.40 -4.38 2.49
CA GLY A 76 5.53 -5.00 3.48
C GLY A 76 6.17 -5.12 4.87
N PRO A 77 5.40 -5.45 5.92
CA PRO A 77 5.90 -5.61 7.29
C PRO A 77 7.02 -6.66 7.43
N SER A 78 7.07 -7.66 6.56
CA SER A 78 8.16 -8.64 6.53
C SER A 78 9.49 -8.09 5.99
N GLY A 79 9.46 -6.92 5.36
CA GLY A 79 10.56 -6.34 4.58
C GLY A 79 10.55 -6.74 3.10
N ARG A 80 9.59 -7.55 2.64
CA ARG A 80 9.44 -7.90 1.23
C ARG A 80 9.07 -6.68 0.38
N GLU A 81 9.73 -6.52 -0.75
CA GLU A 81 9.44 -5.45 -1.71
C GLU A 81 8.49 -5.92 -2.83
N PHE A 82 7.62 -5.03 -3.27
CA PHE A 82 6.71 -5.20 -4.40
C PHE A 82 6.93 -4.04 -5.37
N ARG A 83 7.44 -4.34 -6.56
CA ARG A 83 7.60 -3.34 -7.62
C ARG A 83 6.22 -2.90 -8.10
N LEU A 84 5.88 -1.63 -7.89
CA LEU A 84 4.64 -1.02 -8.39
C LEU A 84 4.87 -0.42 -9.78
N LYS A 85 5.95 0.35 -9.93
CA LYS A 85 6.36 1.00 -11.18
C LYS A 85 7.86 0.86 -11.37
N ASN A 86 8.27 0.43 -12.56
CA ASN A 86 9.66 0.45 -12.99
C ASN A 86 9.94 1.69 -13.84
N THR A 87 11.21 2.08 -13.90
CA THR A 87 11.67 3.13 -14.82
C THR A 87 11.36 2.74 -16.26
N ASN A 88 10.97 3.69 -17.08
CA ASN A 88 10.68 3.51 -18.48
C ASN A 88 10.95 4.83 -19.24
N SER A 89 12.02 4.86 -20.03
CA SER A 89 12.40 6.02 -20.84
C SER A 89 11.39 6.37 -21.95
N LEU A 90 10.40 5.50 -22.21
CA LEU A 90 9.32 5.77 -23.15
C LEU A 90 8.06 6.34 -22.47
N ASP A 91 8.03 6.43 -21.14
CA ASP A 91 6.89 6.96 -20.38
C ASP A 91 7.13 8.42 -19.98
N GLY A 92 7.28 9.29 -20.99
CA GLY A 92 7.57 10.71 -20.80
C GLY A 92 6.35 11.58 -20.52
N LYS A 93 5.42 11.09 -19.70
CA LYS A 93 4.33 11.92 -19.18
C LYS A 93 4.71 12.45 -17.80
N ASP A 94 4.08 13.54 -17.42
CA ASP A 94 4.17 14.08 -16.07
C ASP A 94 3.38 13.20 -15.09
N ASP A 95 3.79 13.25 -13.82
CA ASP A 95 3.11 12.77 -12.63
C ASP A 95 2.74 11.27 -12.58
N VAL A 96 2.75 10.72 -11.37
CA VAL A 96 2.12 9.43 -11.08
C VAL A 96 0.87 9.71 -10.27
N ASN A 97 -0.30 9.48 -10.88
CA ASN A 97 -1.59 9.45 -10.21
C ASN A 97 -2.27 8.14 -10.58
N GLU A 98 -1.82 7.05 -9.95
CA GLU A 98 -2.15 5.70 -10.35
C GLU A 98 -2.49 4.82 -9.14
N THR A 99 -3.35 3.83 -9.35
CA THR A 99 -3.63 2.78 -8.37
C THR A 99 -3.06 1.45 -8.85
N PHE A 100 -2.11 0.93 -8.10
CA PHE A 100 -1.49 -0.37 -8.33
C PHE A 100 -2.24 -1.46 -7.58
N THR A 101 -2.16 -2.69 -8.08
CA THR A 101 -2.70 -3.88 -7.40
C THR A 101 -1.56 -4.87 -7.22
N VAL A 102 -1.34 -5.33 -5.98
CA VAL A 102 -0.29 -6.31 -5.67
C VAL A 102 -0.87 -7.47 -4.87
N ASN A 103 -0.34 -8.66 -5.10
CA ASN A 103 -0.66 -9.81 -4.26
C ASN A 103 0.19 -9.80 -2.99
N ALA A 104 -0.35 -9.22 -1.93
CA ALA A 104 0.29 -9.12 -0.61
C ALA A 104 -0.19 -10.18 0.39
N SER A 105 -0.84 -11.26 -0.06
CA SER A 105 -1.41 -12.30 0.82
C SER A 105 -0.40 -13.04 1.71
N GLY A 106 0.90 -12.89 1.44
CA GLY A 106 1.97 -13.38 2.30
C GLY A 106 2.42 -12.43 3.41
N GLU A 107 1.93 -11.18 3.43
CA GLU A 107 2.27 -10.18 4.45
C GLU A 107 1.20 -10.12 5.55
N THR A 108 1.59 -9.79 6.77
CA THR A 108 0.62 -9.46 7.82
C THR A 108 -0.06 -8.13 7.50
N GLY A 109 -1.37 -8.00 7.74
CA GLY A 109 -2.05 -6.72 7.55
C GLY A 109 -1.51 -5.66 8.52
N ASN A 110 -1.38 -6.04 9.80
CA ASN A 110 -0.71 -5.23 10.81
C ASN A 110 0.80 -5.10 10.56
N GLY A 111 1.34 -3.94 10.94
CA GLY A 111 2.77 -3.68 10.91
C GLY A 111 3.13 -2.41 10.16
N LYS A 112 4.42 -2.26 9.87
CA LYS A 112 4.94 -1.13 9.10
C LYS A 112 4.88 -1.46 7.61
N TRP A 113 4.15 -0.63 6.88
CA TRP A 113 4.18 -0.58 5.43
C TRP A 113 4.96 0.66 5.02
N ALA A 114 5.71 0.60 3.93
CA ALA A 114 6.41 1.77 3.41
C ALA A 114 6.30 1.85 1.89
N LEU A 115 6.17 3.06 1.36
CA LEU A 115 6.36 3.33 -0.06
C LEU A 115 7.75 3.94 -0.25
N LYS A 116 8.53 3.36 -1.16
CA LYS A 116 9.80 3.92 -1.63
C LYS A 116 9.57 4.54 -3.00
N VAL A 117 9.85 5.83 -3.14
CA VAL A 117 9.82 6.55 -4.41
C VAL A 117 11.22 7.07 -4.69
N GLN A 118 11.79 6.65 -5.81
CA GLN A 118 13.15 7.04 -6.21
C GLN A 118 13.13 7.56 -7.64
N ASP A 119 13.66 8.76 -7.84
CA ASP A 119 14.10 9.20 -9.15
C ASP A 119 15.45 8.55 -9.48
N ARG A 120 15.55 7.93 -10.66
CA ARG A 120 16.71 7.17 -11.11
C ARG A 120 17.35 7.75 -12.37
N ALA A 121 16.85 8.86 -12.88
CA ALA A 121 17.49 9.62 -13.94
C ALA A 121 18.00 10.95 -13.38
N GLU A 122 18.76 11.66 -14.21
CA GLU A 122 19.28 12.99 -13.91
C GLU A 122 18.38 14.05 -14.57
N ALA A 123 18.44 15.28 -14.08
CA ALA A 123 17.85 16.53 -14.59
C ALA A 123 16.46 16.90 -14.05
N ASP A 124 15.63 15.90 -13.72
CA ASP A 124 14.28 16.14 -13.22
C ASP A 124 14.24 16.05 -11.68
N VAL A 125 13.30 16.76 -11.07
CA VAL A 125 12.99 16.62 -9.64
C VAL A 125 11.49 16.51 -9.47
N GLY A 126 11.07 16.00 -8.33
CA GLY A 126 9.65 15.94 -8.02
C GLY A 126 9.31 16.03 -6.55
N HIS A 127 8.03 15.80 -6.28
CA HIS A 127 7.46 15.79 -4.95
C HIS A 127 6.61 14.53 -4.79
N PHE A 128 6.93 13.75 -3.77
CA PHE A 128 6.01 12.79 -3.23
C PHE A 128 4.89 13.56 -2.51
N ASP A 129 3.62 13.34 -2.87
CA ASP A 129 2.48 14.04 -2.26
C ASP A 129 1.73 13.12 -1.28
N ARG A 130 1.28 11.96 -1.78
CA ARG A 130 0.39 11.07 -1.03
C ARG A 130 0.46 9.64 -1.52
N TRP A 131 0.27 8.70 -0.59
CA TRP A 131 -0.08 7.33 -0.94
C TRP A 131 -1.09 6.72 0.04
N SER A 132 -1.77 5.68 -0.40
CA SER A 132 -2.65 4.89 0.46
C SER A 132 -2.58 3.41 0.12
N LEU A 133 -2.97 2.58 1.08
CA LEU A 133 -3.18 1.15 0.91
C LEU A 133 -4.55 0.77 1.47
N ASN A 134 -5.27 -0.14 0.81
CA ASN A 134 -6.53 -0.67 1.31
C ASN A 134 -6.42 -2.18 1.63
N LEU A 135 -6.58 -2.52 2.91
CA LEU A 135 -6.44 -3.90 3.42
C LEU A 135 -7.78 -4.66 3.51
N GLY A 136 -8.91 -4.10 3.03
CA GLY A 136 -10.25 -4.63 3.26
C GLY A 136 -11.33 -4.16 2.29
#